data_AF-A0A7V3BMM7-F1
#
_entry.id   AF-A0A7V3BMM7-F1
#
_cell.length_a   1.000
_cell.length_b   1.000
_cell.length_c   1.000
_cell.angle_alpha   90.00
_cell.angle_beta   90.00
_cell.angle_gamma   90.00
#
_symmetry.space_group_name_H-M   'P 1'
#
loop_
_entity.id
_entity.type
_entity.pdbx_description
1 polymer ?
#
loop_
_entity_poly.entity_id
_entity_poly.type
_entity_poly.pdbx_seq_one_letter_code
_entity_poly.pdbx_strand_id
1 'polypeptide(L)'
;MIHTASLLLLIGLALLTVGCVPVVVGGGPPPEGVVVGPRALHIPPGHYPPPGHCRLWYPDHPPGHQPPPVPCGQLAVGPGGFILYNGRAWDVDYDWQTYARQHPGTVPPLIIELTAKR
;
A
#
# COMPACT_ATOMS: atom_id res chain seq x y z
N MET A 1 74.13 -10.12 24.00
CA MET A 1 73.50 -8.95 23.33
C MET A 1 72.36 -9.44 22.43
N ILE A 2 71.22 -9.89 22.99
CA ILE A 2 70.06 -10.35 22.20
C ILE A 2 68.76 -10.17 23.01
N HIS A 3 68.35 -8.96 23.43
CA HIS A 3 67.15 -8.80 24.27
C HIS A 3 66.26 -7.56 24.03
N THR A 4 66.22 -6.96 22.84
CA THR A 4 65.36 -5.76 22.65
C THR A 4 64.42 -5.77 21.46
N ALA A 5 64.47 -6.76 20.56
CA ALA A 5 63.69 -6.70 19.31
C ALA A 5 62.26 -7.29 19.37
N SER A 6 61.88 -8.05 20.40
CA SER A 6 60.66 -8.86 20.33
C SER A 6 59.43 -8.33 21.07
N LEU A 7 59.52 -7.25 21.87
CA LEU A 7 58.39 -6.84 22.72
C LEU A 7 57.71 -5.52 22.32
N LEU A 8 58.12 -4.87 21.22
CA LEU A 8 57.51 -3.61 20.77
C LEU A 8 56.58 -3.75 19.56
N LEU A 9 56.42 -4.94 18.97
CA LEU A 9 55.59 -5.10 17.76
C LEU A 9 54.17 -5.63 18.01
N LEU A 10 53.78 -5.94 19.26
CA LEU A 10 52.46 -6.51 19.55
C LEU A 10 51.47 -5.56 20.25
N ILE A 11 51.89 -4.35 20.62
CA ILE A 11 51.04 -3.41 21.38
C ILE A 11 50.38 -2.34 20.46
N GLY A 12 50.75 -2.28 19.18
CA GLY A 12 50.36 -1.20 18.28
C GLY A 12 49.04 -1.35 17.50
N LEU A 13 48.35 -2.49 17.53
CA LEU A 13 47.29 -2.79 16.55
C LEU A 13 45.94 -3.18 17.16
N ALA A 14 45.49 -2.48 18.20
CA ALA A 14 44.22 -2.81 18.87
C ALA A 14 43.29 -1.61 19.15
N LEU A 15 43.43 -0.50 18.43
CA LEU A 15 42.73 0.76 18.76
C LEU A 15 42.06 1.48 17.56
N LEU A 16 41.67 0.76 16.49
CA LEU A 16 41.08 1.40 15.30
C LEU A 16 39.73 0.82 14.83
N THR A 17 38.90 0.28 15.72
CA THR A 17 37.53 -0.08 15.34
C THR A 17 36.49 0.49 16.29
N VAL A 18 36.55 1.79 16.58
CA VAL A 18 35.32 2.52 16.90
C VAL A 18 34.65 2.83 15.56
N GLY A 19 34.04 1.81 14.97
CA GLY A 19 33.21 1.97 13.78
C GLY A 19 31.90 2.63 14.18
N CYS A 20 31.56 3.74 13.53
CA CYS A 20 30.18 4.23 13.55
C CYS A 20 29.32 3.18 12.84
N VAL A 21 28.55 2.39 13.59
CA VAL A 21 27.51 1.54 13.00
C VAL A 21 26.39 2.49 12.56
N PRO A 22 26.03 2.55 11.27
CA PRO A 22 24.88 3.32 10.86
C PRO A 22 23.63 2.75 11.53
N VAL A 23 22.91 3.59 12.26
CA VAL A 23 21.58 3.24 12.78
C VAL A 23 20.67 3.12 11.57
N VAL A 24 20.36 1.88 11.18
CA VAL A 24 19.30 1.60 10.20
C VAL A 24 17.98 1.89 10.89
N VAL A 25 17.43 3.08 10.67
CA VAL A 25 16.03 3.38 11.04
C VAL A 25 15.17 2.53 10.13
N GLY A 26 14.55 1.49 10.70
CA GLY A 26 13.79 0.48 9.99
C GLY A 26 12.56 1.07 9.31
N GLY A 27 12.72 1.52 8.06
CA GLY A 27 11.65 1.65 7.07
C GLY A 27 11.47 0.36 6.28
N GLY A 28 11.51 -0.79 6.97
CA GLY A 28 11.27 -2.09 6.34
C GLY A 28 9.80 -2.22 5.91
N PRO A 29 9.49 -3.05 4.90
CA PRO A 29 8.11 -3.41 4.63
C PRO A 29 7.48 -3.99 5.92
N PRO A 30 6.15 -3.82 6.11
CA PRO A 30 5.48 -4.41 7.25
C PRO A 30 5.82 -5.90 7.37
N PRO A 31 5.98 -6.43 8.60
CA PRO A 31 6.35 -7.83 8.78
C PRO A 31 5.37 -8.74 8.04
N GLU A 32 5.91 -9.73 7.32
CA GLU A 32 5.10 -10.74 6.63
C GLU A 32 4.11 -11.35 7.63
N GLY A 33 2.81 -11.19 7.35
CA GLY A 33 1.72 -11.64 8.24
C GLY A 33 0.85 -10.54 8.84
N VAL A 34 1.17 -9.25 8.65
CA VAL A 34 0.21 -8.18 8.96
C VAL A 34 -0.89 -8.16 7.89
N VAL A 35 -2.09 -8.59 8.26
CA VAL A 35 -3.28 -8.46 7.41
C VAL A 35 -3.66 -6.98 7.35
N VAL A 36 -3.17 -6.28 6.34
CA VAL A 36 -3.62 -4.90 6.04
C VAL A 36 -4.98 -5.01 5.35
N GLY A 37 -6.02 -4.48 5.98
CA GLY A 37 -7.36 -4.38 5.37
C GLY A 37 -7.43 -3.30 4.28
N PRO A 38 -8.56 -3.20 3.55
CA PRO A 38 -8.75 -2.13 2.57
C PRO A 38 -8.73 -0.77 3.26
N ARG A 39 -8.26 0.27 2.56
CA ARG A 39 -8.38 1.63 3.07
C ARG A 39 -9.85 2.01 3.20
N ALA A 40 -10.16 2.85 4.20
CA ALA A 40 -11.48 3.43 4.38
C ALA A 40 -11.46 4.91 3.96
N LEU A 41 -12.53 5.36 3.32
CA LEU A 41 -12.68 6.75 2.88
C LEU A 41 -14.11 7.23 3.12
N HIS A 42 -14.25 8.44 3.66
CA HIS A 42 -15.55 9.11 3.75
C HIS A 42 -15.84 9.84 2.43
N ILE A 43 -16.98 9.52 1.82
CA ILE A 43 -17.46 10.19 0.61
C ILE A 43 -18.55 11.18 1.00
N PRO A 44 -18.43 12.47 0.62
CA PRO A 44 -19.47 13.45 0.90
C PRO A 44 -20.83 13.04 0.29
N PRO A 45 -21.95 13.38 0.94
CA PRO A 45 -23.29 13.10 0.41
C PRO A 45 -23.47 13.59 -1.03
N GLY A 46 -24.25 12.85 -1.83
CA GLY A 46 -24.55 13.19 -3.22
C GLY A 46 -23.45 12.85 -4.25
N HIS A 47 -22.32 12.28 -3.82
CA HIS A 47 -21.21 11.96 -4.73
C HIS A 47 -21.18 10.51 -5.23
N TYR A 48 -21.99 9.64 -4.66
CA TYR A 48 -22.18 8.28 -5.17
C TYR A 48 -22.91 8.28 -6.51
N PRO A 49 -22.52 7.38 -7.44
CA PRO A 49 -23.19 7.25 -8.73
C PRO A 49 -24.59 6.65 -8.58
N PRO A 50 -25.50 6.87 -9.56
CA PRO A 50 -26.79 6.20 -9.59
C PRO A 50 -26.63 4.68 -9.80
N PRO A 51 -27.70 3.88 -9.58
CA PRO A 51 -27.67 2.44 -9.85
C PRO A 51 -27.19 2.11 -11.27
N GLY A 52 -26.41 1.04 -11.42
CA GLY A 52 -25.80 0.61 -12.68
C GLY A 52 -24.57 1.41 -13.14
N HIS A 53 -24.25 2.51 -12.46
CA HIS A 53 -23.06 3.31 -12.73
C HIS A 53 -22.01 3.10 -11.64
N CYS A 54 -20.77 3.26 -12.06
CA CYS A 54 -19.59 3.26 -11.22
C CYS A 54 -18.89 4.61 -11.35
N ARG A 55 -18.13 4.99 -10.33
CA ARG A 55 -17.35 6.22 -10.36
C ARG A 55 -15.99 5.96 -9.74
N LEU A 56 -14.92 6.39 -10.39
CA LEU A 56 -13.59 6.41 -9.78
C LEU A 56 -13.46 7.67 -8.92
N TRP A 57 -12.93 7.50 -7.71
CA TRP A 57 -12.75 8.57 -6.74
C TRP A 57 -11.34 8.60 -6.20
N TYR A 58 -10.68 9.74 -6.27
CA TYR A 58 -9.32 9.93 -5.75
C TYR A 58 -9.34 10.75 -4.45
N PRO A 59 -8.76 10.26 -3.34
CA PRO A 59 -8.73 11.00 -2.08
C PRO A 59 -8.11 12.39 -2.19
N ASP A 60 -7.08 12.51 -3.04
CA ASP A 60 -6.30 13.74 -3.21
C ASP A 60 -6.96 14.76 -4.14
N HIS A 61 -8.10 14.40 -4.76
CA HIS A 61 -8.84 15.29 -5.65
C HIS A 61 -10.01 15.94 -4.90
N PRO A 62 -10.18 17.27 -5.00
CA PRO A 62 -11.36 17.91 -4.46
C PRO A 62 -12.63 17.41 -5.18
N PRO A 63 -13.81 17.38 -4.51
CA PRO A 63 -15.01 16.75 -5.05
C PRO A 63 -15.44 17.19 -6.46
N GLY A 64 -15.25 18.47 -6.81
CA GLY A 64 -15.57 19.01 -8.13
C GLY A 64 -14.59 18.64 -9.26
N HIS A 65 -13.46 18.01 -8.94
CA HIS A 65 -12.42 17.59 -9.89
C HIS A 65 -12.36 16.06 -10.04
N GLN A 66 -13.35 15.37 -9.49
CA GLN A 66 -13.45 13.92 -9.57
C GLN A 66 -13.97 13.50 -10.93
N PRO A 67 -13.51 12.36 -11.48
CA PRO A 67 -14.07 11.79 -12.69
C PRO A 67 -15.60 11.67 -12.60
N PRO A 68 -16.33 11.89 -13.72
CA PRO A 68 -17.78 11.70 -13.73
C PRO A 68 -18.14 10.22 -13.53
N PRO A 69 -19.34 9.92 -13.03
CA PRO A 69 -19.91 8.58 -13.11
C PRO A 69 -19.96 8.07 -14.55
N VAL A 70 -19.73 6.77 -14.74
CA VAL A 70 -19.83 6.08 -16.03
C VAL A 70 -20.57 4.75 -15.86
N PRO A 71 -21.14 4.17 -16.93
CA PRO A 71 -21.59 2.78 -16.88
C PRO A 71 -20.46 1.87 -16.39
N CYS A 72 -20.74 0.95 -15.47
CA CYS A 72 -19.67 0.18 -14.81
C CYS A 72 -18.77 -0.59 -15.79
N GLY A 73 -19.31 -1.08 -16.91
CA GLY A 73 -18.53 -1.76 -17.95
C GLY A 73 -17.56 -0.86 -18.73
N GLN A 74 -17.66 0.47 -18.58
CA GLN A 74 -16.81 1.48 -19.22
C GLN A 74 -15.85 2.15 -18.22
N LEU A 75 -15.85 1.73 -16.96
CA LEU A 75 -14.98 2.33 -15.95
C LEU A 75 -13.52 2.02 -16.24
N ALA A 76 -12.74 3.07 -16.50
CA ALA A 76 -11.29 3.00 -16.45
C ALA A 76 -10.85 3.09 -14.98
N VAL A 77 -10.12 2.08 -14.51
CA VAL A 77 -9.65 1.98 -13.13
C VAL A 77 -8.18 2.41 -13.07
N GLY A 78 -7.87 3.38 -12.20
CA GLY A 78 -6.52 3.85 -11.95
C GLY A 78 -6.08 3.60 -10.50
N PRO A 79 -4.77 3.44 -10.24
CA PRO A 79 -4.24 3.16 -8.90
C PRO A 79 -4.48 4.33 -7.95
N GLY A 80 -4.46 4.07 -6.64
CA GLY A 80 -4.64 5.11 -5.62
C GLY A 80 -6.09 5.59 -5.43
N GLY A 81 -7.03 5.06 -6.22
CA GLY A 81 -8.44 5.45 -6.19
C GLY A 81 -9.36 4.48 -5.47
N PHE A 82 -10.63 4.84 -5.45
CA PHE A 82 -11.74 4.03 -4.96
C PHE A 82 -12.81 3.90 -6.05
N ILE A 83 -13.35 2.69 -6.22
CA ILE A 83 -14.55 2.48 -7.02
C ILE A 83 -15.75 2.76 -6.13
N LEU A 84 -16.52 3.79 -6.46
CA LEU A 84 -17.81 4.03 -5.83
C LEU A 84 -18.86 3.21 -6.56
N TYR A 85 -19.48 2.29 -5.82
CA TYR A 85 -20.51 1.40 -6.36
C TYR A 85 -21.48 0.99 -5.24
N ASN A 86 -22.78 1.11 -5.54
CA ASN A 86 -23.87 0.71 -4.64
C ASN A 86 -23.73 1.27 -3.20
N GLY A 87 -23.40 2.56 -3.09
CA GLY A 87 -23.25 3.26 -1.81
C GLY A 87 -21.98 2.91 -1.02
N ARG A 88 -21.03 2.18 -1.61
CA ARG A 88 -19.75 1.81 -0.96
C ARG A 88 -18.56 2.27 -1.79
N ALA A 89 -17.46 2.58 -1.09
CA ALA A 89 -16.17 2.87 -1.70
C ALA A 89 -15.28 1.63 -1.58
N TRP A 90 -14.82 1.11 -2.72
CA TRP A 90 -13.97 -0.07 -2.81
C TRP A 90 -12.55 0.35 -3.20
N ASP A 91 -11.58 0.10 -2.32
CA ASP A 91 -10.18 0.44 -2.54
C ASP A 91 -9.63 -0.28 -3.78
N VAL A 92 -9.20 0.46 -4.80
CA VAL A 92 -8.69 -0.13 -6.06
C VAL A 92 -7.42 -0.94 -5.85
N ASP A 93 -6.64 -0.61 -4.83
CA ASP A 93 -5.34 -1.23 -4.58
C ASP A 93 -5.45 -2.48 -3.68
N TYR A 94 -6.65 -2.80 -3.19
CA TYR A 94 -6.86 -3.96 -2.32
C TYR A 94 -7.12 -5.25 -3.11
N ASP A 95 -6.57 -6.37 -2.64
CA ASP A 95 -6.77 -7.69 -3.24
C ASP A 95 -8.16 -8.26 -2.88
N TRP A 96 -9.17 -7.74 -3.58
CA TRP A 96 -10.55 -8.18 -3.44
C TRP A 96 -10.77 -9.63 -3.86
N GLN A 97 -9.96 -10.17 -4.77
CA GLN A 97 -10.10 -11.55 -5.19
C GLN A 97 -9.71 -12.49 -4.05
N THR A 98 -8.59 -12.23 -3.38
CA THR A 98 -8.18 -13.01 -2.19
C THR A 98 -9.16 -12.82 -1.04
N TYR A 99 -9.60 -11.58 -0.79
CA TYR A 99 -10.58 -11.31 0.26
C TYR A 99 -11.90 -12.06 0.02
N ALA A 100 -12.42 -12.05 -1.21
CA ALA A 100 -13.66 -12.74 -1.57
C ALA A 100 -13.57 -14.26 -1.45
N ARG A 101 -12.39 -14.86 -1.68
CA ARG A 101 -12.17 -16.30 -1.43
C ARG A 101 -12.31 -16.64 0.05
N GLN A 102 -11.86 -15.75 0.93
CA GLN A 102 -11.96 -15.91 2.38
C GLN A 102 -13.35 -15.54 2.92
N HIS A 103 -14.05 -14.62 2.24
CA HIS A 103 -15.35 -14.09 2.65
C HIS A 103 -16.39 -14.18 1.50
N PRO A 104 -16.85 -15.38 1.14
CA PRO A 104 -17.75 -15.57 0.01
C PRO A 104 -19.04 -14.73 0.13
N GLY A 105 -19.46 -14.11 -0.98
CA GLY A 105 -20.70 -13.33 -1.05
C GLY A 105 -20.63 -11.91 -0.47
N THR A 106 -19.49 -11.49 0.08
CA THR A 106 -19.33 -10.13 0.66
C THR A 106 -18.85 -9.08 -0.35
N VAL A 107 -18.20 -9.52 -1.43
CA VAL A 107 -17.67 -8.67 -2.50
C VAL A 107 -18.48 -8.89 -3.77
N PRO A 108 -19.06 -7.84 -4.38
CA PRO A 108 -19.73 -7.96 -5.67
C PRO A 108 -18.77 -8.47 -6.75
N PRO A 109 -19.18 -9.41 -7.63
CA PRO A 109 -18.33 -9.92 -8.71
C PRO A 109 -17.74 -8.83 -9.60
N LEU A 110 -18.53 -7.79 -9.88
CA LEU A 110 -18.11 -6.62 -10.65
C LEU A 110 -16.88 -5.92 -10.05
N ILE A 111 -16.75 -5.86 -8.72
CA ILE A 111 -15.59 -5.23 -8.08
C ILE A 111 -14.34 -6.06 -8.35
N ILE A 112 -14.43 -7.39 -8.21
CA ILE A 112 -13.34 -8.32 -8.51
C ILE A 112 -12.90 -8.15 -9.97
N GLU A 113 -13.86 -8.10 -10.91
CA GLU A 113 -13.59 -7.92 -12.33
C GLU A 113 -12.92 -6.57 -12.64
N LEU A 114 -13.41 -5.47 -12.06
CA LEU A 114 -12.88 -4.13 -12.30
C LEU A 114 -11.46 -3.97 -11.74
N THR A 115 -11.19 -4.48 -10.53
CA THR A 115 -9.85 -4.38 -9.94
C THR A 115 -8.85 -5.35 -10.56
N ALA A 116 -9.30 -6.43 -11.19
CA ALA A 116 -8.44 -7.34 -11.95
C ALA A 116 -8.05 -6.81 -13.35
N LYS A 117 -8.80 -5.85 -13.91
CA LYS A 117 -8.58 -5.27 -15.25
C LYS A 117 -7.64 -4.05 -15.27
N ARG A 118 -7.17 -3.61 -14.11
CA ARG A 118 -6.36 -2.39 -13.95
C ARG A 118 -4.96 -2.52 -14.56
#